data_AF-A0A852EPV8-F1
#
_entry.id   AF-A0A852EPV8-F1
#
_cell.length_a   1.000
_cell.length_b   1.000
_cell.length_c   1.000
_cell.angle_alpha   90.00
_cell.angle_beta   90.00
_cell.angle_gamma   90.00
#
_symmetry.space_group_name_H-M   'P 1'
#
loop_
_entity.id
_entity.type
_entity.pdbx_description
1 polymer ?
#
loop_
_entity_poly.entity_id
_entity_poly.type
_entity_poly.pdbx_seq_one_letter_code
_entity_poly.pdbx_strand_id
1 'polypeptide(L)'
;MVLLKGLGPDGLRFFSNYESRKGRELDSNPFASLVFYWEPLCRQVRVEGSVRRLPEEESDRYFQSRPRGSQIGALVSRQSSVIPDREYLRKKNAELEELYRDRPVPRPDYW
;
A
#
# COMPACT_ATOMS: atom_id res chain seq x y z
N MET A 1 -2.83 8.86 5.94
CA MET A 1 -2.97 9.32 4.54
C MET A 1 -2.58 8.20 3.59
N VAL A 2 -3.13 8.18 2.38
CA VAL A 2 -2.75 7.27 1.27
C VAL A 2 -2.45 8.10 0.02
N LEU A 3 -1.84 7.48 -1.00
CA LEU A 3 -1.53 8.13 -2.27
C LEU A 3 -2.44 7.57 -3.37
N LEU A 4 -3.03 8.46 -4.18
CA LEU A 4 -3.69 8.09 -5.42
C LEU A 4 -2.64 7.59 -6.42
N LYS A 5 -2.88 6.41 -7.01
CA LYS A 5 -1.97 5.73 -7.95
C LYS A 5 -2.60 5.46 -9.31
N GLY A 6 -3.87 5.83 -9.50
CA GLY A 6 -4.52 5.80 -10.80
C GLY A 6 -5.93 6.39 -10.72
N LEU A 7 -6.38 6.96 -11.83
CA LEU A 7 -7.73 7.47 -12.03
C LEU A 7 -8.19 7.00 -13.41
N GLY A 8 -9.40 6.46 -13.52
CA GLY A 8 -9.97 6.01 -14.78
C GLY A 8 -11.49 5.80 -14.68
N PRO A 9 -12.12 5.23 -15.73
CA PRO A 9 -13.56 4.95 -15.76
C PRO A 9 -14.01 4.06 -14.60
N ASP A 10 -13.11 3.19 -14.14
CA ASP A 10 -13.30 2.25 -13.03
C ASP A 10 -13.14 2.87 -11.63
N GLY A 11 -12.83 4.17 -11.56
CA GLY A 11 -12.65 4.91 -10.31
C GLY A 11 -11.20 5.22 -9.95
N LEU A 12 -10.95 5.34 -8.64
CA LEU A 12 -9.67 5.76 -8.06
C LEU A 12 -8.93 4.55 -7.48
N ARG A 13 -7.63 4.44 -7.80
CA ARG A 13 -6.77 3.35 -7.31
C ARG A 13 -5.78 3.83 -6.26
N PHE A 14 -5.63 3.06 -5.18
CA PHE A 14 -4.57 3.17 -4.20
C PHE A 14 -4.13 1.76 -3.79
N PHE A 15 -2.94 1.64 -3.20
CA PHE A 15 -2.39 0.35 -2.79
C PHE A 15 -2.02 0.38 -1.30
N SER A 16 -2.27 -0.72 -0.59
CA SER A 16 -2.01 -0.84 0.85
C SER A 16 -2.08 -2.29 1.29
N ASN A 17 -1.55 -2.58 2.47
CA ASN A 17 -1.56 -3.93 3.03
C ASN A 17 -2.98 -4.33 3.50
N TYR A 18 -3.46 -5.50 3.03
CA TYR A 18 -4.77 -6.08 3.34
C TYR A 18 -4.95 -6.43 4.83
N GLU A 19 -3.89 -6.84 5.52
CA GLU A 19 -3.91 -7.14 6.97
C GLU A 19 -3.90 -5.87 7.84
N SER A 20 -3.62 -4.70 7.26
CA SER A 20 -3.63 -3.43 7.99
C SER A 20 -5.02 -3.12 8.54
N ARG A 21 -5.10 -2.17 9.50
CA ARG A 21 -6.39 -1.73 10.06
C ARG A 21 -7.39 -1.36 8.95
N LYS A 22 -6.95 -0.57 7.95
CA LYS A 22 -7.83 -0.14 6.85
C LYS A 22 -8.22 -1.27 5.92
N GLY A 23 -7.31 -2.24 5.71
CA GLY A 23 -7.59 -3.39 4.84
C GLY A 23 -8.67 -4.25 5.45
N ARG A 24 -8.55 -4.57 6.74
CA ARG A 24 -9.58 -5.30 7.50
C ARG A 24 -10.92 -4.57 7.53
N GLU A 25 -10.93 -3.25 7.75
CA GLU A 25 -12.17 -2.45 7.70
C GLU A 25 -12.82 -2.53 6.30
N LEU A 26 -12.06 -2.37 5.22
CA LEU A 26 -12.57 -2.41 3.84
C LEU A 26 -13.05 -3.82 3.41
N ASP A 27 -12.40 -4.88 3.88
CA ASP A 27 -12.83 -6.24 3.62
C ASP A 27 -14.15 -6.57 4.34
N SER A 28 -14.35 -6.02 5.54
CA SER A 28 -15.58 -6.19 6.31
C SER A 28 -16.73 -5.29 5.86
N ASN A 29 -16.40 -4.10 5.35
CA ASN A 29 -17.34 -3.07 4.94
C ASN A 29 -16.74 -2.30 3.74
N PRO A 30 -17.09 -2.68 2.50
CA PRO A 30 -16.41 -2.21 1.29
C PRO A 30 -16.92 -0.82 0.86
N PHE A 31 -16.94 0.15 1.76
CA PHE A 31 -17.32 1.53 1.49
C PHE A 31 -16.27 2.48 2.06
N ALA A 32 -15.94 3.52 1.30
CA ALA A 32 -14.95 4.50 1.71
C ALA A 32 -15.28 5.91 1.22
N SER A 33 -14.68 6.88 1.90
CA SER A 33 -14.64 8.28 1.48
C SER A 33 -13.20 8.75 1.36
N LEU A 34 -12.91 9.53 0.32
CA LEU A 34 -11.62 10.16 0.06
C LEU A 34 -11.76 11.66 0.05
N VAL A 35 -10.72 12.34 0.54
CA VAL A 35 -10.61 13.80 0.52
C VAL A 35 -9.29 14.18 -0.14
N PHE A 36 -9.38 14.93 -1.22
CA PHE A 36 -8.25 15.70 -1.76
C PHE A 36 -8.40 17.12 -1.26
N TYR A 37 -7.36 17.63 -0.60
CA TYR A 37 -7.32 18.99 -0.11
C TYR A 37 -6.07 19.68 -0.64
N TRP A 38 -6.28 20.74 -1.41
CA TRP A 38 -5.24 21.57 -1.99
C TRP A 38 -5.36 22.97 -1.42
N GLU A 39 -4.73 23.17 -0.26
CA GLU A 39 -4.74 24.44 0.47
C GLU A 39 -4.29 25.63 -0.39
N PRO A 40 -3.19 25.56 -1.18
CA PRO A 40 -2.74 26.70 -1.98
C PRO A 40 -3.73 27.10 -3.09
N LEU A 41 -4.65 26.20 -3.44
CA LEU A 41 -5.70 26.44 -4.43
C LEU A 41 -7.05 26.77 -3.80
N CYS A 42 -7.15 26.75 -2.46
CA CYS A 42 -8.40 26.80 -1.71
C CYS A 42 -9.44 25.81 -2.23
N ARG A 43 -9.01 24.59 -2.60
CA ARG A 43 -9.87 23.57 -3.22
C ARG A 43 -9.94 22.28 -2.40
N GLN A 44 -11.13 21.70 -2.37
CA GLN A 44 -11.39 20.39 -1.79
C GLN A 44 -12.23 19.55 -2.74
N VAL A 45 -11.86 18.27 -2.91
CA VAL A 45 -12.64 17.28 -3.65
C VAL A 45 -12.94 16.11 -2.73
N ARG A 46 -14.21 15.72 -2.66
CA ARG A 46 -14.70 14.55 -1.91
C ARG A 46 -15.15 13.48 -2.88
N VAL A 47 -14.80 12.24 -2.60
CA VAL A 47 -15.24 11.07 -3.38
C VAL A 47 -15.75 10.03 -2.38
N GLU A 48 -16.92 9.45 -2.65
CA GLU A 48 -17.54 8.43 -1.80
C GLU A 48 -18.00 7.30 -2.71
N GLY A 49 -17.89 6.05 -2.25
CA GLY A 49 -18.33 4.91 -3.04
C GLY A 49 -17.92 3.56 -2.47
N SER A 50 -18.29 2.51 -3.18
CA SER A 50 -17.87 1.15 -2.88
C SER A 50 -16.41 0.90 -3.27
N VAL A 51 -15.73 0.03 -2.53
CA VAL A 51 -14.34 -0.37 -2.77
C VAL A 51 -14.31 -1.82 -3.23
N ARG A 52 -13.46 -2.11 -4.21
CA ARG A 52 -13.18 -3.48 -4.67
C ARG A 52 -11.68 -3.71 -4.69
N ARG A 53 -11.26 -4.94 -4.38
CA ARG A 53 -9.86 -5.34 -4.56
C ARG A 53 -9.52 -5.38 -6.04
N LEU A 54 -8.29 -4.99 -6.39
CA LEU A 54 -7.77 -5.16 -7.73
C LEU A 54 -7.44 -6.64 -7.98
N PRO A 55 -7.46 -7.11 -9.25
CA PRO A 55 -6.93 -8.41 -9.60
C PRO A 55 -5.46 -8.56 -9.17
N GLU A 56 -5.07 -9.77 -8.78
CA GLU A 56 -3.71 -10.04 -8.29
C GLU A 56 -2.65 -9.66 -9.32
N GLU A 57 -2.92 -9.89 -10.61
CA GLU A 57 -1.99 -9.56 -11.69
C GLU A 57 -1.81 -8.05 -11.88
N GLU A 58 -2.81 -7.23 -11.51
CA GLU A 58 -2.65 -5.76 -11.49
C GLU A 58 -1.81 -5.32 -10.28
N SER A 59 -2.05 -5.94 -9.11
CA SER A 59 -1.24 -5.71 -7.91
C SER A 59 0.22 -6.13 -8.11
N ASP A 60 0.49 -7.26 -8.75
CA ASP A 60 1.84 -7.74 -9.08
C ASP A 60 2.56 -6.79 -10.02
N ARG A 61 1.91 -6.41 -11.14
CA ARG A 61 2.50 -5.46 -12.10
C ARG A 61 2.84 -4.13 -11.45
N TYR A 62 1.93 -3.58 -10.65
CA TYR A 62 2.19 -2.34 -9.94
C TYR A 62 3.28 -2.51 -8.87
N PHE A 63 3.30 -3.61 -8.12
CA PHE A 63 4.32 -3.86 -7.11
C PHE A 63 5.71 -3.90 -7.73
N GLN A 64 5.88 -4.63 -8.83
CA GLN A 64 7.15 -4.75 -9.54
C GLN A 64 7.61 -3.43 -10.18
N SER A 65 6.70 -2.51 -10.50
CA SER A 65 7.07 -1.18 -11.02
C SER A 65 7.57 -0.21 -9.94
N ARG A 66 7.44 -0.56 -8.64
CA ARG A 66 7.89 0.30 -7.54
C ARG A 66 9.41 0.25 -7.40
N PRO A 67 10.06 1.31 -6.87
CA PRO A 67 11.48 1.24 -6.52
C PRO A 67 11.77 0.07 -5.57
N ARG A 68 12.95 -0.53 -5.71
CA ARG A 68 13.36 -1.72 -4.94
C ARG A 68 13.18 -1.56 -3.42
N GLY A 69 13.63 -0.44 -2.85
CA GLY A 69 13.46 -0.16 -1.41
C GLY A 69 11.98 -0.07 -0.98
N SER A 70 11.09 0.35 -1.87
CA SER A 70 9.64 0.36 -1.62
C SER A 70 9.03 -1.05 -1.65
N GLN A 71 9.56 -1.95 -2.48
CA GLN A 71 9.18 -3.36 -2.50
C GLN A 71 9.65 -4.04 -1.20
N ILE A 72 10.93 -3.89 -0.84
CA ILE A 72 11.50 -4.45 0.39
C ILE A 72 10.76 -3.94 1.63
N GLY A 73 10.49 -2.63 1.71
CA GLY A 73 9.76 -2.05 2.83
C GLY A 73 8.36 -2.63 3.03
N ALA A 74 7.72 -3.13 1.97
CA ALA A 74 6.44 -3.83 2.07
C ALA A 74 6.57 -5.23 2.70
N LEU A 75 7.72 -5.90 2.54
CA LEU A 75 8.01 -7.17 3.21
C LEU A 75 8.44 -6.95 4.67
N VAL A 76 9.21 -5.89 4.94
CA VAL A 76 9.67 -5.54 6.29
C VAL A 76 8.49 -5.23 7.22
N SER A 77 7.49 -4.52 6.70
CA SER A 77 6.41 -3.97 7.50
C SER A 77 5.11 -4.76 7.35
N ARG A 78 4.77 -5.55 8.38
CA ARG A 78 3.37 -5.96 8.59
C ARG A 78 2.58 -4.75 9.09
N GLN A 79 2.04 -4.00 8.13
CA GLN A 79 1.50 -2.67 8.40
C GLN A 79 0.43 -2.70 9.50
N SER A 80 0.56 -1.81 10.49
CA SER A 80 -0.32 -1.71 11.66
C SER A 80 -0.19 -2.82 12.72
N SER A 81 0.79 -3.73 12.61
CA SER A 81 1.14 -4.62 13.72
C SER A 81 2.04 -3.92 14.75
N VAL A 82 1.95 -4.35 16.01
CA VAL A 82 2.87 -3.90 17.07
C VAL A 82 4.27 -4.44 16.77
N ILE A 83 5.29 -3.61 17.02
CA ILE A 83 6.71 -3.97 16.92
C ILE A 83 7.42 -3.51 18.20
N PRO A 84 8.54 -4.15 18.58
CA PRO A 84 9.22 -3.82 19.83
C PRO A 84 9.89 -2.44 19.79
N ASP A 85 10.54 -2.10 18.69
CA ASP A 85 11.30 -0.87 18.54
C ASP A 85 11.65 -0.57 17.07
N ARG A 86 12.37 0.54 16.85
CA ARG A 86 12.85 0.97 15.53
C ARG A 86 13.96 0.07 14.96
N GLU A 87 14.82 -0.47 15.82
CA GLU A 87 15.96 -1.29 15.38
C GLU A 87 15.51 -2.62 14.78
N TYR A 88 14.37 -3.16 15.25
CA TYR A 88 13.71 -4.30 14.63
C TYR A 88 13.48 -4.09 13.13
N LEU A 89 12.92 -2.94 12.72
CA LEU A 89 12.67 -2.63 11.31
C LEU A 89 13.98 -2.45 10.52
N ARG A 90 14.98 -1.79 11.11
CA ARG A 90 16.29 -1.56 10.46
C ARG A 90 17.00 -2.88 10.17
N LYS A 91 17.05 -3.78 11.16
CA LYS A 91 17.66 -5.11 11.02
C LYS A 91 16.94 -5.93 9.95
N LYS A 92 15.61 -6.02 10.01
CA LYS A 92 14.80 -6.73 9.02
C LYS A 92 14.96 -6.18 7.61
N ASN A 93 15.06 -4.86 7.45
CA ASN A 93 15.31 -4.24 6.15
C ASN A 93 16.68 -4.64 5.59
N ALA A 94 17.75 -4.55 6.39
CA ALA A 94 19.09 -4.95 5.97
C ALA A 94 19.16 -6.45 5.61
N GLU A 95 18.53 -7.33 6.40
CA GLU A 95 18.42 -8.76 6.10
C GLU A 95 17.76 -9.03 4.74
N LEU A 96 16.67 -8.32 4.43
CA LEU A 96 15.94 -8.49 3.17
C LEU A 96 16.63 -7.82 1.98
N GLU A 97 17.32 -6.69 2.18
CA GLU A 97 18.19 -6.10 1.17
C GLU A 97 19.31 -7.04 0.75
N GLU A 98 19.92 -7.74 1.70
CA GLU A 98 20.92 -8.76 1.43
C GLU A 98 20.31 -9.98 0.72
N LEU A 99 19.24 -10.53 1.29
CA LEU A 99 18.58 -11.73 0.76
C LEU A 99 18.14 -11.54 -0.69
N TYR A 100 17.60 -10.37 -1.00
CA TYR A 100 17.09 -10.10 -2.33
C TYR A 100 18.13 -9.46 -3.24
N ARG A 101 19.32 -9.01 -2.82
CA ARG A 101 20.28 -8.19 -3.61
C ARG A 101 20.22 -8.39 -5.14
N ASP A 102 20.40 -9.61 -5.61
CA ASP A 102 20.45 -9.97 -7.04
C ASP A 102 19.22 -10.77 -7.54
N ARG A 103 18.10 -10.65 -6.81
CA ARG A 103 16.85 -11.37 -7.05
C ARG A 103 15.67 -10.40 -7.11
N PRO A 104 14.60 -10.75 -7.84
CA PRO A 104 13.35 -10.00 -7.76
C PRO A 104 12.74 -10.14 -6.36
N VAL A 105 12.10 -9.09 -5.87
CA VAL A 105 11.37 -9.11 -4.61
C VAL A 105 9.94 -9.57 -4.92
N PRO A 106 9.44 -10.68 -4.37
CA PRO A 106 8.07 -11.10 -4.61
C PRO A 106 7.09 -10.14 -3.93
N ARG A 107 5.90 -9.95 -4.51
CA ARG A 107 4.81 -9.26 -3.81
C ARG A 107 4.32 -10.19 -2.69
N PRO A 108 4.23 -9.74 -1.43
CA PRO A 108 3.62 -10.54 -0.39
C PRO A 108 2.10 -10.61 -0.58
N ASP A 109 1.49 -11.75 -0.27
CA ASP A 109 0.04 -11.99 -0.45
C ASP A 109 -0.84 -10.98 0.31
N TYR A 110 -0.32 -10.45 1.42
CA TYR A 110 -1.00 -9.44 2.24
C TYR A 110 -0.88 -8.00 1.70
N TRP A 111 -0.22 -7.78 0.56
CA TRP A 111 -0.01 -6.46 -0.02
C TRP A 111 -0.95 -6.13 -1.17
#